data_AF-A0A1G8KXZ6-F1
#
_entry.id   AF-A0A1G8KXZ6-F1
#
_cell.length_a   1.000
_cell.length_b   1.000
_cell.length_c   1.000
_cell.angle_alpha   90.00
_cell.angle_beta   90.00
_cell.angle_gamma   90.00
#
_symmetry.space_group_name_H-M   'P 1'
#
loop_
_entity.id
_entity.type
_entity.pdbx_description
1 polymer ?
#
loop_
_entity_poly.entity_id
_entity_poly.type
_entity_poly.pdbx_seq_one_letter_code
_entity_poly.pdbx_strand_id
1 'polypeptide(L)'
;MSAETSDEVVTFVRMDPVRNPYAPGAGQRPPELAGRTRQLDAFDVVLERVARGRPERSVMLTGLRGVGKTVLLNQLRSAAIGRGWGTGKIEARPDQDLRRPLSSALHMAVREIAPSHRDPERVENFLGVLKSFALRATADKGMRERWQPGIDAPAVKGRADSGDIEIDLVELLLDASSLARDVGVGIALFIDEMQDLSPADVSAICGACHELSQDAAPLIVVGVKSQGVVYDGRRVTPRGVMRSEPPASPPR
;
A
#
# COMPACT_ATOMS: atom_id res chain seq x y z
N MET A 1 -10.05 -4.68 -34.75
CA MET A 1 -9.67 -5.68 -33.73
C MET A 1 -9.29 -4.90 -32.50
N SER A 2 -10.27 -4.65 -31.64
CA SER A 2 -10.10 -3.83 -30.43
C SER A 2 -9.50 -4.74 -29.36
N ALA A 3 -8.30 -4.44 -28.91
CA ALA A 3 -7.67 -5.14 -27.80
C ALA A 3 -8.42 -4.78 -26.50
N GLU A 4 -9.03 -5.79 -25.88
CA GLU A 4 -9.44 -5.71 -24.48
C GLU A 4 -8.16 -5.59 -23.64
N THR A 5 -7.96 -4.42 -23.04
CA THR A 5 -6.97 -4.20 -22.00
C THR A 5 -7.38 -5.04 -20.80
N SER A 6 -6.71 -6.17 -20.61
CA SER A 6 -6.87 -7.02 -19.44
C SER A 6 -6.31 -6.30 -18.21
N ASP A 7 -7.21 -5.79 -17.37
CA ASP A 7 -6.92 -5.18 -16.08
C ASP A 7 -6.08 -6.11 -15.19
N GLU A 8 -4.97 -5.57 -14.66
CA GLU A 8 -4.06 -6.26 -13.74
C GLU A 8 -4.77 -6.79 -12.49
N VAL A 9 -4.65 -8.09 -12.24
CA VAL A 9 -5.34 -8.77 -11.14
C VAL A 9 -4.58 -8.55 -9.83
N VAL A 10 -4.99 -7.56 -9.04
CA VAL A 10 -4.68 -7.39 -7.61
C VAL A 10 -5.17 -8.63 -6.82
N THR A 11 -4.39 -9.15 -5.86
CA THR A 11 -4.87 -10.26 -5.03
C THR A 11 -5.93 -9.73 -4.05
N PHE A 12 -7.20 -9.98 -4.36
CA PHE A 12 -8.34 -9.58 -3.54
C PHE A 12 -8.59 -10.59 -2.43
N VAL A 13 -8.18 -10.26 -1.20
CA VAL A 13 -8.63 -10.99 -0.01
C VAL A 13 -9.97 -10.39 0.41
N ARG A 14 -11.07 -11.05 0.04
CA ARG A 14 -12.42 -10.65 0.44
C ARG A 14 -12.74 -11.19 1.84
N MET A 15 -12.97 -10.30 2.80
CA MET A 15 -13.46 -10.66 4.12
C MET A 15 -14.98 -10.90 4.07
N ASP A 16 -15.39 -12.11 4.45
CA ASP A 16 -16.80 -12.46 4.67
C ASP A 16 -17.25 -11.99 6.06
N PRO A 17 -18.21 -11.05 6.17
CA PRO A 17 -18.74 -10.58 7.44
C PRO A 17 -19.36 -11.70 8.29
N VAL A 18 -19.91 -12.74 7.67
CA VAL A 18 -20.61 -13.84 8.36
C VAL A 18 -19.62 -14.78 9.05
N ARG A 19 -18.49 -15.06 8.40
CA ARG A 19 -17.42 -15.91 8.94
C ARG A 19 -16.40 -15.14 9.76
N ASN A 20 -16.54 -13.83 9.85
CA ASN A 20 -15.64 -12.99 10.59
C ASN A 20 -15.92 -13.10 12.10
N PRO A 21 -14.95 -13.55 12.92
CA PRO A 21 -15.15 -13.64 14.37
C PRO A 21 -15.34 -12.30 15.06
N TYR A 22 -15.00 -11.20 14.38
CA TYR A 22 -15.09 -9.86 14.92
C TYR A 22 -16.50 -9.28 14.73
N ALA A 23 -17.20 -9.09 15.83
CA ALA A 23 -18.44 -8.32 15.90
C ALA A 23 -18.16 -6.93 16.51
N PRO A 24 -18.45 -5.82 15.80
CA PRO A 24 -18.26 -4.48 16.36
C PRO A 24 -19.30 -4.22 17.46
N GLY A 25 -18.84 -3.89 18.67
CA GLY A 25 -19.68 -3.61 19.85
C GLY A 25 -18.97 -2.73 20.89
N ALA A 26 -19.74 -2.02 21.72
CA ALA A 26 -19.29 -0.95 22.62
C ALA A 26 -18.16 -1.38 23.57
N GLY A 27 -16.96 -0.83 23.37
CA GLY A 27 -15.92 -0.70 24.39
C GLY A 27 -15.07 -1.94 24.72
N GLN A 28 -15.34 -3.12 24.17
CA GLN A 28 -14.45 -4.28 24.40
C GLN A 28 -13.28 -4.29 23.40
N ARG A 29 -12.04 -4.39 23.91
CA ARG A 29 -10.88 -4.73 23.09
C ARG A 29 -11.16 -6.09 22.45
N PRO A 30 -11.05 -6.23 21.12
CA PRO A 30 -11.35 -7.51 20.47
C PRO A 30 -10.50 -8.62 21.09
N PRO A 31 -11.07 -9.78 21.46
CA PRO A 31 -10.26 -10.97 21.74
C PRO A 31 -9.46 -11.31 20.48
N GLU A 32 -8.23 -11.78 20.65
CA GLU A 32 -7.35 -12.14 19.55
C GLU A 32 -8.04 -13.10 18.57
N LEU A 33 -8.24 -12.61 17.34
CA LEU A 33 -8.49 -13.31 16.07
C LEU A 33 -8.90 -14.80 16.12
N ALA A 34 -10.14 -15.12 16.51
CA ALA A 34 -10.64 -16.47 16.29
C ALA A 34 -10.88 -16.75 14.78
N GLY A 35 -9.90 -17.29 14.03
CA GLY A 35 -10.10 -17.74 12.65
C GLY A 35 -9.52 -16.86 11.54
N ARG A 36 -8.49 -16.06 11.83
CA ARG A 36 -7.71 -15.31 10.81
C ARG A 36 -6.31 -15.85 10.54
N THR A 37 -6.01 -17.05 11.06
CA THR A 37 -4.71 -17.72 10.90
C THR A 37 -4.35 -17.93 9.44
N ARG A 38 -5.31 -18.35 8.60
CA ARG A 38 -5.05 -18.60 7.17
C ARG A 38 -4.55 -17.36 6.41
N GLN A 39 -5.04 -16.17 6.74
CA GLN A 39 -4.59 -14.93 6.12
C GLN A 39 -3.17 -14.57 6.57
N LEU A 40 -2.84 -14.82 7.84
CA LEU A 40 -1.50 -14.61 8.38
C LEU A 40 -0.51 -15.61 7.74
N ASP A 41 -0.87 -16.90 7.70
CA ASP A 41 -0.04 -17.95 7.08
C ASP A 41 0.21 -17.67 5.58
N ALA A 42 -0.81 -17.22 4.86
CA ALA A 42 -0.66 -16.85 3.45
C ALA A 42 0.28 -15.64 3.28
N PHE A 43 0.18 -14.65 4.17
CA PHE A 43 1.06 -13.48 4.13
C PHE A 43 2.50 -13.83 4.49
N ASP A 44 2.71 -14.74 5.43
CA ASP A 44 4.02 -15.29 5.75
C ASP A 44 4.70 -15.91 4.52
N VAL A 45 3.95 -16.68 3.73
CA VAL A 45 4.45 -17.24 2.46
C VAL A 45 4.79 -16.13 1.45
N VAL A 46 3.98 -15.08 1.37
CA VAL A 46 4.26 -13.92 0.49
C VAL A 46 5.58 -13.27 0.87
N LEU A 47 5.80 -12.98 2.16
CA LEU A 47 7.05 -12.38 2.63
C LEU A 47 8.26 -13.27 2.28
N GLU A 48 8.18 -14.58 2.51
CA GLU A 48 9.31 -15.48 2.18
C GLU A 48 9.63 -15.55 0.69
N ARG A 49 8.59 -15.51 -0.16
CA ARG A 49 8.77 -15.56 -1.60
C ARG A 49 9.38 -14.26 -2.11
N VAL A 50 8.86 -13.12 -1.68
CA VAL A 50 9.35 -11.81 -2.11
C VAL A 50 10.79 -11.56 -1.63
N ALA A 51 11.13 -11.92 -0.39
CA ALA A 51 12.53 -11.84 0.10
C ALA A 51 13.50 -12.70 -0.74
N ARG A 52 13.01 -13.73 -1.43
CA ARG A 52 13.79 -14.61 -2.32
C ARG A 52 13.72 -14.20 -3.80
N GLY A 53 13.29 -12.98 -4.09
CA GLY A 53 13.14 -12.48 -5.47
C GLY A 53 12.10 -13.24 -6.27
N ARG A 54 11.12 -13.86 -5.61
CA ARG A 54 9.97 -14.48 -6.28
C ARG A 54 8.82 -13.48 -6.21
N PRO A 55 8.50 -12.80 -7.32
CA PRO A 55 7.51 -11.73 -7.30
C PRO A 55 6.16 -12.28 -6.84
N GLU A 56 5.53 -11.52 -5.96
CA GLU A 56 4.14 -11.70 -5.53
C GLU A 56 3.39 -10.40 -5.77
N ARG A 57 2.09 -10.52 -6.03
CA ARG A 57 1.26 -9.35 -6.30
C ARG A 57 0.97 -8.59 -5.01
N SER A 58 0.75 -7.28 -5.12
CA SER A 58 0.24 -6.45 -4.04
C SER A 58 -1.05 -7.04 -3.44
N VAL A 59 -1.17 -6.95 -2.11
CA VAL A 59 -2.24 -7.58 -1.34
C VAL A 59 -3.31 -6.54 -1.03
N MET A 60 -4.56 -6.80 -1.42
CA MET A 60 -5.67 -5.89 -1.14
C MET A 60 -6.72 -6.57 -0.25
N LEU A 61 -6.89 -6.04 0.95
CA LEU A 61 -7.91 -6.47 1.92
C LEU A 61 -9.20 -5.69 1.67
N THR A 62 -10.26 -6.37 1.23
CA THR A 62 -11.56 -5.74 0.95
C THR A 62 -12.66 -6.36 1.80
N GLY A 63 -13.63 -5.53 2.20
CA GLY A 63 -14.80 -5.99 2.97
C GLY A 63 -15.58 -4.83 3.60
N LEU A 64 -16.72 -5.13 4.23
CA LEU A 64 -17.59 -4.13 4.85
C LEU A 64 -16.85 -3.30 5.93
N ARG A 65 -17.33 -2.08 6.22
CA ARG A 65 -16.84 -1.30 7.37
C ARG A 65 -17.11 -2.08 8.68
N GLY A 66 -16.22 -1.93 9.66
CA GLY A 66 -16.40 -2.56 10.97
C GLY A 66 -16.05 -4.05 11.05
N VAL A 67 -15.53 -4.70 10.00
CA VAL A 67 -15.11 -6.11 10.03
C VAL A 67 -13.67 -6.32 10.56
N GLY A 68 -13.01 -5.29 11.07
CA GLY A 68 -11.66 -5.41 11.65
C GLY A 68 -10.53 -5.56 10.61
N LYS A 69 -10.68 -4.98 9.42
CA LYS A 69 -9.63 -4.97 8.37
C LYS A 69 -8.35 -4.28 8.85
N THR A 70 -8.48 -3.12 9.48
CA THR A 70 -7.36 -2.39 10.10
C THR A 70 -6.64 -3.22 11.16
N VAL A 71 -7.37 -4.03 11.93
CA VAL A 71 -6.77 -4.96 12.90
C VAL A 71 -5.92 -6.00 12.17
N LEU A 72 -6.45 -6.61 11.11
CA LEU A 72 -5.67 -7.56 10.30
C LEU A 72 -4.46 -6.87 9.66
N LEU A 73 -4.62 -5.69 9.07
CA LEU A 73 -3.51 -4.92 8.47
C LEU A 73 -2.38 -4.68 9.48
N ASN A 74 -2.72 -4.33 10.72
CA ASN A 74 -1.73 -4.15 11.78
C ASN A 74 -1.03 -5.45 12.16
N GLN A 75 -1.71 -6.60 12.08
CA GLN A 75 -1.10 -7.90 12.37
C GLN A 75 -0.19 -8.39 11.25
N LEU A 76 -0.58 -8.16 9.99
CA LEU A 76 0.31 -8.36 8.85
C LEU A 76 1.57 -7.50 9.00
N ARG A 77 1.41 -6.23 9.42
CA ARG A 77 2.57 -5.38 9.76
C ARG A 77 3.43 -5.98 10.86
N SER A 78 2.85 -6.44 11.96
CA SER A 78 3.60 -7.10 13.04
C SER A 78 4.34 -8.35 12.57
N ALA A 79 3.75 -9.14 11.67
CA ALA A 79 4.40 -10.31 11.08
C ALA A 79 5.62 -9.93 10.22
N ALA A 80 5.50 -8.85 9.42
CA ALA A 80 6.63 -8.32 8.65
C ALA A 80 7.76 -7.81 9.58
N ILE A 81 7.43 -7.04 10.62
CA ILE A 81 8.40 -6.58 11.64
C ILE A 81 9.11 -7.78 12.29
N GLY A 82 8.36 -8.82 12.67
CA GLY A 82 8.93 -10.04 13.27
C GLY A 82 9.91 -10.81 12.37
N ARG A 83 9.89 -10.53 11.06
CA ARG A 83 10.81 -11.09 10.06
C ARG A 83 11.95 -10.12 9.69
N GLY A 84 12.08 -9.00 10.38
CA GLY A 84 13.12 -8.00 10.12
C GLY A 84 12.88 -7.17 8.86
N TRP A 85 11.66 -7.14 8.33
CA TRP A 85 11.31 -6.29 7.19
C TRP A 85 11.18 -4.84 7.63
N GLY A 86 11.52 -3.92 6.72
CA GLY A 86 11.20 -2.52 6.90
C GLY A 86 9.70 -2.28 6.70
N THR A 87 9.04 -1.62 7.64
CA THR A 87 7.59 -1.38 7.57
C THR A 87 7.21 0.10 7.62
N GLY A 88 6.28 0.48 6.74
CA GLY A 88 5.69 1.81 6.71
C GLY A 88 4.17 1.71 6.70
N LYS A 89 3.47 2.57 7.44
CA LYS A 89 1.99 2.62 7.43
C LYS A 89 1.48 4.00 7.07
N ILE A 90 0.48 4.05 6.21
CA ILE A 90 -0.26 5.23 5.76
C ILE A 90 -1.73 5.01 6.10
N GLU A 91 -2.40 6.05 6.59
CA GLU A 91 -3.85 6.14 6.60
C GLU A 91 -4.23 7.17 5.54
N ALA A 92 -4.86 6.72 4.46
CA ALA A 92 -5.32 7.64 3.41
C ALA A 92 -6.44 8.51 3.96
N ARG A 93 -6.44 9.78 3.56
CA ARG A 93 -7.46 10.75 3.96
C ARG A 93 -7.92 11.53 2.73
N PRO A 94 -9.21 11.91 2.66
CA PRO A 94 -9.68 12.80 1.62
C PRO A 94 -8.86 14.09 1.59
N ASP A 95 -8.62 14.60 0.38
CA ASP A 95 -7.95 15.88 0.13
C ASP A 95 -6.49 15.96 0.63
N GLN A 96 -5.88 14.83 1.00
CA GLN A 96 -4.48 14.76 1.42
C GLN A 96 -3.60 14.15 0.31
N ASP A 97 -2.57 14.90 -0.09
CA ASP A 97 -1.52 14.46 -1.01
C ASP A 97 -0.72 13.27 -0.44
N LEU A 98 -0.50 12.22 -1.25
CA LEU A 98 0.19 10.98 -0.87
C LEU A 98 1.67 11.18 -0.50
N ARG A 99 2.36 12.18 -1.08
CA ARG A 99 3.81 12.35 -0.93
C ARG A 99 4.22 12.49 0.53
N ARG A 100 3.51 13.30 1.32
CA ARG A 100 3.84 13.51 2.75
C ARG A 100 3.71 12.23 3.60
N PRO A 101 2.54 11.56 3.66
CA PRO A 101 2.39 10.36 4.47
C PRO A 101 3.27 9.22 3.95
N LEU A 102 3.43 9.08 2.63
CA LEU A 102 4.32 8.06 2.06
C LEU A 102 5.77 8.31 2.43
N SER A 103 6.26 9.56 2.32
CA SER A 103 7.65 9.88 2.70
C SER A 103 7.93 9.52 4.16
N SER A 104 6.96 9.82 5.04
CA SER A 104 7.06 9.50 6.47
C SER A 104 7.08 7.98 6.70
N ALA A 105 6.18 7.25 6.03
CA ALA A 105 6.09 5.79 6.13
C ALA A 105 7.35 5.09 5.60
N LEU A 106 7.86 5.52 4.45
CA LEU A 106 9.05 4.94 3.83
C LEU A 106 10.32 5.29 4.61
N HIS A 107 10.41 6.49 5.18
CA HIS A 107 11.50 6.85 6.09
C HIS A 107 11.53 5.93 7.31
N MET A 108 10.38 5.61 7.91
CA MET A 108 10.32 4.63 9.01
C MET A 108 10.77 3.24 8.56
N ALA A 109 10.27 2.77 7.42
CA ALA A 109 10.64 1.45 6.88
C ALA A 109 12.16 1.33 6.64
N VAL A 110 12.77 2.35 6.04
CA VAL A 110 14.21 2.35 5.76
C VAL A 110 15.03 2.45 7.04
N ARG A 111 14.58 3.19 8.05
CA ARG A 111 15.25 3.23 9.37
C ARG A 111 15.29 1.87 10.08
N GLU A 112 14.34 0.99 9.82
CA GLU A 112 14.32 -0.36 10.40
C GLU A 112 15.40 -1.26 9.77
N ILE A 113 15.71 -1.09 8.47
CA ILE A 113 16.69 -1.93 7.76
C ILE A 113 18.09 -1.31 7.66
N ALA A 114 18.19 0.02 7.70
CA ALA A 114 19.44 0.77 7.55
C ALA A 114 20.58 0.30 8.48
N PRO A 115 20.35 -0.05 9.76
CA PRO A 115 21.43 -0.54 10.63
C PRO A 115 22.13 -1.82 10.14
N SER A 116 21.46 -2.61 9.29
CA SER A 116 22.01 -3.84 8.71
C SER A 116 22.71 -3.61 7.37
N HIS A 117 22.62 -2.40 6.82
CA HIS A 117 23.20 -2.06 5.52
C HIS A 117 24.71 -1.83 5.63
N ARG A 118 25.49 -2.45 4.73
CA ARG A 118 26.96 -2.40 4.77
C ARG A 118 27.54 -1.10 4.20
N ASP A 119 26.73 -0.34 3.47
CA ASP A 119 27.10 0.90 2.81
C ASP A 119 26.21 2.04 3.32
N PRO A 120 26.66 2.82 4.32
CA PRO A 120 25.92 3.95 4.87
C PRO A 120 25.72 5.10 3.87
N GLU A 121 26.64 5.31 2.93
CA GLU A 121 26.54 6.37 1.92
C GLU A 121 25.38 6.10 0.97
N ARG A 122 25.17 4.82 0.60
CA ARG A 122 24.00 4.42 -0.20
C ARG A 122 22.68 4.68 0.51
N VAL A 123 22.61 4.44 1.82
CA VAL A 123 21.43 4.75 2.63
C VAL A 123 21.22 6.27 2.69
N GLU A 124 22.27 7.05 2.93
CA GLU A 124 22.19 8.51 2.96
C GLU A 124 21.74 9.08 1.61
N ASN A 125 22.27 8.56 0.50
CA ASN A 125 21.86 8.96 -0.85
C ASN A 125 20.37 8.70 -1.09
N PHE A 126 19.87 7.51 -0.72
CA PHE A 126 18.44 7.23 -0.79
C PHE A 126 17.61 8.17 0.09
N LEU A 127 18.06 8.46 1.32
CA LEU A 127 17.38 9.42 2.18
C LEU A 127 17.35 10.82 1.55
N GLY A 128 18.38 11.20 0.81
CA GLY A 128 18.42 12.42 0.01
C GLY A 128 17.38 12.44 -1.13
N VAL A 129 17.21 11.32 -1.84
CA VAL A 129 16.16 11.14 -2.86
C VAL A 129 14.77 11.22 -2.22
N LEU A 130 14.55 10.49 -1.13
CA LEU A 130 13.31 10.51 -0.35
C LEU A 130 12.96 11.92 0.14
N LYS A 131 13.97 12.70 0.57
CA LYS A 131 13.78 14.09 0.97
C LYS A 131 13.31 14.97 -0.18
N SER A 132 13.88 14.82 -1.37
CA SER A 132 13.45 15.56 -2.56
C SER A 132 12.02 15.22 -2.97
N PHE A 133 11.69 13.92 -2.98
CA PHE A 133 10.32 13.45 -3.19
C PHE A 133 9.34 14.09 -2.20
N ALA A 134 9.71 14.15 -0.92
CA ALA A 134 8.87 14.71 0.13
C ALA A 134 8.67 16.23 -0.02
N LEU A 135 9.72 16.96 -0.43
CA LEU A 135 9.66 18.41 -0.63
C LEU A 135 8.73 18.81 -1.79
N ARG A 136 8.53 17.92 -2.78
CA ARG A 136 7.57 18.13 -3.87
C ARG A 136 6.13 18.30 -3.39
N ALA A 137 5.76 17.73 -2.24
CA ALA A 137 4.42 17.88 -1.66
C ALA A 137 4.03 19.33 -1.29
N THR A 138 5.00 20.25 -1.32
CA THR A 138 4.80 21.67 -1.01
C THR A 138 5.43 22.61 -2.01
N ALA A 139 5.86 22.11 -3.17
CA ALA A 139 6.58 22.91 -4.16
C ALA A 139 5.79 24.15 -4.59
N ASP A 140 4.48 24.00 -4.76
CA ASP A 140 3.59 25.08 -5.21
C ASP A 140 2.87 25.81 -4.06
N LYS A 141 3.20 25.47 -2.81
CA LYS A 141 2.53 26.03 -1.62
C LYS A 141 3.34 27.17 -1.02
N GLY A 142 2.62 28.14 -0.45
CA GLY A 142 3.23 29.29 0.22
C GLY A 142 4.11 28.88 1.41
N MET A 143 5.06 29.74 1.80
CA MET A 143 6.07 29.44 2.83
C MET A 143 5.49 28.97 4.19
N ARG A 144 4.26 29.39 4.52
CA ARG A 144 3.55 28.97 5.75
C ARG A 144 3.05 27.52 5.74
N GLU A 145 2.90 26.93 4.56
CA GLU A 145 2.44 25.55 4.37
C GLU A 145 3.59 24.59 4.06
N ARG A 146 4.82 25.11 4.05
CA ARG A 146 6.03 24.36 3.77
C ARG A 146 6.30 23.39 4.92
N TRP A 147 6.09 22.12 4.64
CA TRP A 147 6.37 21.03 5.55
C TRP A 147 7.79 20.53 5.27
N GLN A 148 8.56 20.30 6.32
CA GLN A 148 9.89 19.72 6.19
C GLN A 148 9.85 18.26 6.62
N PRO A 149 10.30 17.34 5.74
CA PRO A 149 10.49 15.96 6.15
C PRO A 149 11.60 15.93 7.22
N GLY A 150 11.38 15.19 8.32
CA GLY A 150 12.39 14.98 9.37
C GLY A 150 13.53 14.05 8.93
N ILE A 151 14.00 14.20 7.70
CA ILE A 151 15.06 13.40 7.07
C ILE A 151 16.36 14.21 7.12
N ASP A 152 17.33 13.67 7.86
CA ASP A 152 18.63 14.27 8.08
C ASP A 152 19.64 13.78 7.03
N ALA A 153 19.40 14.17 5.78
CA ALA A 153 20.27 13.96 4.64
C ALA A 153 20.19 15.18 3.69
N PRO A 154 21.24 15.50 2.92
CA PRO A 154 21.15 16.51 1.87
C PRO A 154 20.18 16.04 0.76
N ALA A 155 19.33 16.93 0.27
CA ALA A 155 18.38 16.59 -0.79
C ALA A 155 19.09 16.32 -2.12
N VAL A 156 18.78 15.19 -2.77
CA VAL A 156 19.35 14.77 -4.05
C VAL A 156 18.43 15.18 -5.20
N LYS A 157 18.96 15.78 -6.27
CA LYS A 157 18.18 16.25 -7.41
C LYS A 157 18.22 15.25 -8.57
N GLY A 158 17.16 15.26 -9.39
CA GLY A 158 17.10 14.48 -10.63
C GLY A 158 16.70 13.02 -10.45
N ARG A 159 16.08 12.68 -9.31
CA ARG A 159 15.57 11.35 -8.99
C ARG A 159 14.38 11.49 -8.04
N ALA A 160 13.26 10.89 -8.40
CA ALA A 160 11.98 10.95 -7.68
C ALA A 160 11.52 12.39 -7.34
N ASP A 161 11.95 13.36 -8.14
CA ASP A 161 11.72 14.78 -7.91
C ASP A 161 11.25 15.49 -9.18
N SER A 162 10.67 14.82 -10.17
CA SER A 162 10.17 15.43 -11.40
C SER A 162 8.92 16.31 -11.14
N GLY A 163 8.11 15.94 -10.15
CA GLY A 163 6.79 16.52 -9.89
C GLY A 163 5.65 15.65 -10.38
N ASP A 164 5.91 14.74 -11.32
CA ASP A 164 4.98 13.70 -11.72
C ASP A 164 4.99 12.57 -10.68
N ILE A 165 3.85 12.34 -10.03
CA ILE A 165 3.77 11.35 -8.95
C ILE A 165 3.93 9.92 -9.44
N GLU A 166 3.54 9.60 -10.68
CA GLU A 166 3.65 8.24 -11.20
C GLU A 166 5.12 7.87 -11.42
N ILE A 167 5.86 8.75 -12.11
CA ILE A 167 7.30 8.58 -12.36
C ILE A 167 8.04 8.59 -11.03
N ASP A 168 7.79 9.59 -10.19
CA ASP A 168 8.53 9.77 -8.95
C ASP A 168 8.34 8.60 -7.98
N LEU A 169 7.13 8.03 -7.92
CA LEU A 169 6.82 6.92 -7.03
C LEU A 169 7.51 5.63 -7.48
N VAL A 170 7.52 5.34 -8.79
CA VAL A 170 8.23 4.19 -9.36
C VAL A 170 9.71 4.25 -9.00
N GLU A 171 10.36 5.38 -9.29
CA GLU A 171 11.79 5.57 -9.00
C GLU A 171 12.09 5.39 -7.52
N LEU A 172 11.29 6.02 -6.65
CA LEU A 172 11.48 5.97 -5.21
C LEU A 172 11.34 4.55 -4.64
N LEU A 173 10.30 3.81 -5.04
CA LEU A 173 10.06 2.47 -4.51
C LEU A 173 11.08 1.46 -5.03
N LEU A 174 11.54 1.59 -6.28
CA LEU A 174 12.63 0.78 -6.80
C LEU A 174 13.93 1.02 -6.03
N ASP A 175 14.30 2.30 -5.79
CA ASP A 175 15.50 2.64 -5.02
C ASP A 175 15.41 2.11 -3.58
N ALA A 176 14.25 2.24 -2.93
CA ALA A 176 14.01 1.69 -1.59
C ALA A 176 14.12 0.16 -1.57
N SER A 177 13.53 -0.51 -2.56
CA SER A 177 13.58 -1.97 -2.68
C SER A 177 15.00 -2.48 -2.89
N SER A 178 15.84 -1.72 -3.59
CA SER A 178 17.25 -2.06 -3.78
C SER A 178 18.02 -2.04 -2.47
N LEU A 179 17.75 -1.10 -1.57
CA LEU A 179 18.35 -1.10 -0.23
C LEU A 179 17.94 -2.34 0.57
N ALA A 180 16.67 -2.73 0.50
CA ALA A 180 16.17 -3.92 1.18
C ALA A 180 16.79 -5.20 0.61
N ARG A 181 16.96 -5.26 -0.72
CA ARG A 181 17.63 -6.38 -1.41
C ARG A 181 19.06 -6.58 -0.91
N ASP A 182 19.82 -5.51 -0.74
CA ASP A 182 21.23 -5.57 -0.30
C ASP A 182 21.41 -6.18 1.10
N VAL A 183 20.39 -6.08 1.96
CA VAL A 183 20.38 -6.67 3.30
C VAL A 183 19.62 -8.00 3.38
N GLY A 184 19.09 -8.50 2.27
CA GLY A 184 18.40 -9.79 2.18
C GLY A 184 17.00 -9.82 2.83
N VAL A 185 16.37 -8.65 3.03
CA VAL A 185 14.99 -8.53 3.50
C VAL A 185 14.13 -7.75 2.50
N GLY A 186 12.89 -7.46 2.85
CA GLY A 186 12.02 -6.61 2.05
C GLY A 186 11.45 -5.42 2.80
N ILE A 187 10.72 -4.58 2.08
CA ILE A 187 9.91 -3.49 2.62
C ILE A 187 8.42 -3.80 2.41
N ALA A 188 7.61 -3.56 3.43
CA ALA A 188 6.16 -3.66 3.35
C ALA A 188 5.50 -2.31 3.68
N LEU A 189 4.80 -1.75 2.69
CA LEU A 189 4.02 -0.52 2.83
C LEU A 189 2.55 -0.85 3.04
N PHE A 190 1.98 -0.42 4.15
CA PHE A 190 0.60 -0.69 4.55
C PHE A 190 -0.24 0.57 4.36
N ILE A 191 -1.26 0.51 3.51
CA ILE A 191 -2.15 1.66 3.24
C ILE A 191 -3.55 1.33 3.73
N ASP A 192 -3.98 2.02 4.79
CA ASP A 192 -5.34 1.93 5.30
C ASP A 192 -6.26 2.92 4.60
N GLU A 193 -7.55 2.59 4.55
CA GLU A 193 -8.62 3.41 3.94
C GLU A 193 -8.32 3.87 2.50
N MET A 194 -7.77 2.99 1.66
CA MET A 194 -7.39 3.28 0.26
C MET A 194 -8.51 3.84 -0.63
N GLN A 195 -9.78 3.72 -0.23
CA GLN A 195 -10.86 4.39 -0.97
C GLN A 195 -10.79 5.92 -0.91
N ASP A 196 -10.02 6.47 0.04
CA ASP A 196 -9.87 7.92 0.26
C ASP A 196 -8.66 8.52 -0.49
N LEU A 197 -7.93 7.69 -1.26
CA LEU A 197 -6.86 8.14 -2.16
C LEU A 197 -7.45 8.84 -3.40
N SER A 198 -6.70 9.81 -3.94
CA SER A 198 -7.05 10.44 -5.21
C SER A 198 -6.85 9.46 -6.39
N PRO A 199 -7.51 9.68 -7.55
CA PRO A 199 -7.29 8.85 -8.73
C PRO A 199 -5.83 8.84 -9.21
N ALA A 200 -5.14 9.98 -9.12
CA ALA A 200 -3.73 10.09 -9.49
C ALA A 200 -2.83 9.25 -8.57
N ASP A 201 -3.09 9.26 -7.25
CA ASP A 201 -2.35 8.45 -6.29
C ASP A 201 -2.58 6.95 -6.50
N VAL A 202 -3.82 6.55 -6.82
CA VAL A 202 -4.12 5.15 -7.16
C VAL A 202 -3.37 4.72 -8.42
N SER A 203 -3.38 5.56 -9.47
CA SER A 203 -2.64 5.30 -10.72
C SER A 203 -1.14 5.13 -10.45
N ALA A 204 -0.54 6.05 -9.68
CA ALA A 204 0.87 5.98 -9.31
C ALA A 204 1.21 4.71 -8.51
N ILE A 205 0.38 4.33 -7.52
CA ILE A 205 0.60 3.11 -6.74
C ILE A 205 0.51 1.88 -7.64
N CYS A 206 -0.45 1.82 -8.56
CA CYS A 206 -0.58 0.73 -9.52
C CYS A 206 0.66 0.63 -10.42
N GLY A 207 1.08 1.73 -11.04
CA GLY A 207 2.29 1.78 -11.86
C GLY A 207 3.54 1.33 -11.10
N ALA A 208 3.73 1.82 -9.88
CA ALA A 208 4.85 1.39 -9.04
C ALA A 208 4.79 -0.09 -8.66
N CYS A 209 3.60 -0.62 -8.33
CA CYS A 209 3.43 -2.05 -8.07
C CYS A 209 3.73 -2.92 -9.31
N HIS A 210 3.37 -2.44 -10.51
CA HIS A 210 3.68 -3.11 -11.76
C HIS A 210 5.19 -3.25 -11.95
N GLU A 211 5.92 -2.13 -11.83
CA GLU A 211 7.38 -2.08 -11.99
C GLU A 211 8.12 -2.92 -10.94
N LEU A 212 7.70 -2.86 -9.68
CA LEU A 212 8.25 -3.70 -8.60
C LEU A 212 8.09 -5.19 -8.91
N SER A 213 6.95 -5.59 -9.47
CA SER A 213 6.70 -6.99 -9.87
C SER A 213 7.60 -7.40 -11.05
N GLN A 214 7.83 -6.51 -12.03
CA GLN A 214 8.71 -6.80 -13.17
C GLN A 214 10.17 -6.95 -12.75
N ASP A 215 10.65 -6.13 -11.81
CA ASP A 215 12.03 -6.21 -11.30
C ASP A 215 12.23 -7.34 -10.26
N ALA A 216 11.16 -8.04 -9.86
CA ALA A 216 11.16 -8.91 -8.68
C ALA A 216 11.75 -8.19 -7.45
N ALA A 217 11.36 -6.93 -7.29
CA ALA A 217 11.80 -6.05 -6.22
C ALA A 217 11.23 -6.53 -4.86
N PRO A 218 12.03 -6.55 -3.78
CA PRO A 218 11.57 -7.00 -2.48
C PRO A 218 10.77 -5.90 -1.75
N LEU A 219 9.75 -5.36 -2.40
CA LEU A 219 8.84 -4.39 -1.81
C LEU A 219 7.39 -4.77 -2.14
N ILE A 220 6.54 -4.80 -1.12
CA ILE A 220 5.11 -5.05 -1.29
C ILE A 220 4.27 -3.89 -0.76
N VAL A 221 3.14 -3.66 -1.43
CA VAL A 221 2.09 -2.77 -0.93
C VAL A 221 0.92 -3.62 -0.46
N VAL A 222 0.46 -3.36 0.76
CA VAL A 222 -0.69 -4.01 1.39
C VAL A 222 -1.76 -2.96 1.65
N GLY A 223 -2.84 -3.06 0.90
CA GLY A 223 -3.96 -2.13 0.93
C GLY A 223 -5.14 -2.61 1.75
N VAL A 224 -5.86 -1.69 2.41
CA VAL A 224 -7.21 -1.93 2.92
C VAL A 224 -8.18 -1.00 2.22
N LYS A 225 -9.27 -1.56 1.71
CA LYS A 225 -10.40 -0.82 1.17
C LYS A 225 -11.71 -1.28 1.78
N SER A 226 -12.48 -0.33 2.27
CA SER A 226 -13.83 -0.58 2.77
C SER A 226 -14.83 -0.63 1.61
N GLN A 227 -15.63 -1.69 1.52
CA GLN A 227 -16.76 -1.75 0.61
C GLN A 227 -17.92 -0.94 1.19
N GLY A 228 -18.37 0.07 0.45
CA GLY A 228 -19.65 0.73 0.71
C GLY A 228 -20.80 -0.18 0.31
N VAL A 229 -21.93 -0.07 0.99
CA VAL A 229 -23.17 -0.76 0.62
C VAL A 229 -24.27 0.24 0.34
N VAL A 230 -25.08 -0.03 -0.68
CA VAL A 230 -26.36 0.64 -0.94
C VAL A 230 -27.45 -0.29 -0.40
N TYR A 231 -28.31 0.26 0.44
CA TYR A 231 -29.54 -0.40 0.89
C TYR A 231 -30.72 0.24 0.18
N ASP A 232 -31.45 -0.55 -0.62
CA ASP A 232 -32.62 -0.08 -1.39
C ASP A 232 -33.97 -0.35 -0.70
N GLY A 233 -33.95 -0.76 0.57
CA GLY A 233 -35.15 -1.16 1.32
C GLY A 233 -35.50 -2.64 1.23
N ARG A 234 -34.84 -3.43 0.37
CA ARG A 234 -35.05 -4.89 0.25
C ARG A 234 -33.76 -5.70 0.21
N ARG A 235 -32.67 -5.14 -0.30
CA ARG A 235 -31.36 -5.82 -0.37
C ARG A 235 -30.20 -4.87 -0.09
N VAL A 236 -29.13 -5.43 0.46
CA VAL A 236 -27.83 -4.78 0.63
C VAL A 236 -26.96 -5.14 -0.58
N THR A 237 -26.51 -4.15 -1.34
CA THR A 237 -25.65 -4.36 -2.52
C THR A 237 -24.33 -3.58 -2.39
N PRO A 238 -23.17 -4.13 -2.78
CA PRO A 238 -21.92 -3.37 -2.79
C PRO A 238 -21.99 -2.19 -3.77
N ARG A 239 -21.53 -1.00 -3.36
CA ARG A 239 -21.33 0.14 -4.28
C ARG A 239 -20.29 -0.23 -5.33
N GLY A 240 -20.61 -0.02 -6.62
CA GLY A 240 -19.68 -0.19 -7.74
C GLY A 240 -19.82 -1.47 -8.56
N VAL A 241 -20.78 -2.35 -8.26
CA VAL A 241 -21.16 -3.42 -9.19
C VAL A 241 -22.03 -2.80 -10.28
N MET A 242 -21.42 -2.42 -11.42
CA MET A 242 -22.18 -2.08 -12.62
C MET A 242 -23.00 -3.31 -13.01
N ARG A 243 -24.33 -3.18 -13.06
CA ARG A 243 -25.16 -4.23 -13.64
C ARG A 243 -24.88 -4.26 -15.13
N SER A 244 -24.40 -5.38 -15.66
CA SER A 244 -24.72 -5.73 -17.04
C SER A 244 -26.23 -5.89 -17.11
N GLU A 245 -26.94 -5.05 -17.85
CA GLU A 245 -28.33 -5.33 -18.20
C GLU A 245 -28.39 -6.70 -18.88
N PRO A 246 -29.36 -7.57 -18.53
CA PRO A 246 -29.57 -8.78 -19.29
C PRO A 246 -29.93 -8.41 -20.73
N PRO A 247 -29.41 -9.11 -21.75
CA PRO A 247 -29.70 -8.78 -23.13
C PRO A 247 -31.20 -8.81 -23.37
N ALA A 248 -31.72 -7.78 -24.05
CA ALA A 248 -33.12 -7.69 -24.43
C ALA A 248 -33.53 -8.94 -25.20
N SER A 249 -34.60 -9.60 -24.76
CA SER A 249 -35.18 -10.75 -25.45
C SER A 249 -35.47 -10.38 -26.91
N PRO A 250 -35.12 -11.23 -27.88
CA PRO A 250 -35.37 -10.92 -29.29
C PRO A 250 -36.87 -10.81 -29.55
N PRO A 251 -37.30 -9.91 -30.46
CA PRO A 251 -38.71 -9.77 -30.81
C PRO A 251 -39.24 -11.08 -31.41
N ARG A 252 -40.50 -11.38 -31.07
CA ARG A 252 -41.23 -12.58 -31.48
C ARG A 252 -41.51 -12.62 -32.98
#